data_AF-A0A645CED9-F1
#
_entry.id   AF-A0A645CED9-F1
#
_cell.length_a   1.000
_cell.length_b   1.000
_cell.length_c   1.000
_cell.angle_alpha   90.00
_cell.angle_beta   90.00
_cell.angle_gamma   90.00
#
_symmetry.space_group_name_H-M   'P 1'
#
loop_
_entity.id
_entity.type
_entity.pdbx_description
1 polymer ?
#
loop_
_entity_poly.entity_id
_entity_poly.type
_entity_poly.pdbx_seq_one_letter_code
_entity_poly.pdbx_strand_id
1 'polypeptide(L)'
;MEDIHPLEIQKCLEEFKDTPEYPVVSTLMLRAMQKARYDSKCLGHFGLGLEEYLHFTSPIRRYPDLIVHRMLRKYIFDQCVDVNQIKNDEIKMEKFGIETSDRERASTEAERDVEDMKKAEFMENKIGLSFDGVISSITKFGFYVELPNTVEGLVHVQTLSDDYYHYDESTLQLIGERTGTIYRLGQEVRVKLIDANKEKHTIDFAIFKEKKKKKQAWI
;
A
#
# COMPACT_ATOMS: atom_id res chain seq x y z
N MET A 1 10.39 18.45 17.29
CA MET A 1 10.45 17.68 16.04
C MET A 1 10.61 18.73 14.96
N GLU A 2 11.81 18.81 14.38
CA GLU A 2 12.10 19.71 13.25
C GLU A 2 11.13 19.42 12.09
N ASP A 3 10.78 20.46 11.34
CA ASP A 3 9.92 20.35 10.14
C ASP A 3 10.67 19.53 9.08
N ILE A 4 10.41 18.23 9.03
CA ILE A 4 10.96 17.32 8.02
C ILE A 4 10.49 17.81 6.65
N HIS A 5 11.42 18.06 5.73
CA HIS A 5 11.10 18.50 4.38
C HIS A 5 11.05 17.34 3.36
N PRO A 6 10.20 17.40 2.32
CA PRO A 6 10.12 16.35 1.29
C PRO A 6 11.47 16.02 0.64
N LEU A 7 12.31 17.05 0.43
CA LEU A 7 13.63 16.89 -0.18
C LEU A 7 14.60 16.07 0.71
N GLU A 8 14.44 16.10 2.03
CA GLU A 8 15.27 15.31 2.95
C GLU A 8 14.94 13.83 2.85
N ILE A 9 13.64 13.51 2.76
CA ILE A 9 13.18 12.14 2.52
C ILE A 9 13.66 11.64 1.16
N GLN A 10 13.59 12.49 0.13
CA GLN A 10 14.10 12.14 -1.20
C GLN A 10 15.60 11.85 -1.17
N LYS A 11 16.41 12.70 -0.54
CA LYS A 11 17.86 12.48 -0.40
C LYS A 11 18.16 11.18 0.34
N CYS A 12 17.43 10.89 1.42
CA CYS A 12 17.60 9.64 2.15
C CYS A 12 17.27 8.42 1.25
N LEU A 13 16.19 8.47 0.45
CA LEU A 13 15.88 7.41 -0.51
C LEU A 13 16.96 7.23 -1.58
N GLU A 14 17.56 8.33 -2.05
CA GLU A 14 18.63 8.29 -3.06
C GLU A 14 19.88 7.55 -2.57
N GLU A 15 20.19 7.60 -1.27
CA GLU A 15 21.32 6.86 -0.68
C GLU A 15 21.16 5.33 -0.78
N PHE A 16 19.92 4.84 -0.75
CA PHE A 16 19.63 3.41 -0.82
C PHE A 16 19.34 2.91 -2.23
N LYS A 17 19.22 3.79 -3.24
CA LYS A 17 18.66 3.46 -4.56
C LYS A 17 19.22 2.21 -5.23
N ASP A 18 20.53 1.99 -5.12
CA ASP A 18 21.23 0.86 -5.73
C ASP A 18 21.53 -0.28 -4.74
N THR A 19 20.96 -0.24 -3.54
CA THR A 19 21.15 -1.25 -2.50
C THR A 19 19.98 -2.24 -2.44
N PRO A 20 20.21 -3.49 -2.00
CA PRO A 20 19.15 -4.47 -1.81
C PRO A 20 18.06 -4.04 -0.81
N GLU A 21 18.37 -3.10 0.08
CA GLU A 21 17.46 -2.58 1.11
C GLU A 21 16.47 -1.55 0.58
N TYR A 22 16.70 -0.97 -0.61
CA TYR A 22 15.83 0.07 -1.19
C TYR A 22 14.34 -0.26 -1.15
N PRO A 23 13.88 -1.45 -1.59
CA PRO A 23 12.45 -1.74 -1.64
C PRO A 23 11.80 -1.70 -0.25
N VAL A 24 12.55 -2.14 0.77
CA VAL A 24 12.11 -2.14 2.17
C VAL A 24 12.00 -0.72 2.70
N VAL A 25 13.07 0.06 2.54
CA VAL A 25 13.13 1.46 3.00
C VAL A 25 12.05 2.30 2.32
N SER A 26 11.92 2.16 0.99
CA SER A 26 10.89 2.85 0.20
C SER A 26 9.49 2.51 0.69
N THR A 27 9.19 1.23 0.91
CA THR A 27 7.89 0.79 1.41
C THR A 27 7.58 1.34 2.80
N LEU A 28 8.56 1.31 3.72
CA LEU A 28 8.38 1.84 5.08
C LEU A 28 8.17 3.36 5.08
N MET A 29 8.91 4.10 4.25
CA MET A 29 8.73 5.54 4.10
C MET A 29 7.34 5.87 3.55
N LEU A 30 6.88 5.17 2.51
CA LEU A 30 5.53 5.35 1.97
C LEU A 30 4.44 5.04 3.01
N ARG A 31 4.64 4.02 3.86
CA ARG A 31 3.72 3.67 4.94
C ARG A 31 3.70 4.68 6.08
N ALA A 32 4.80 5.42 6.29
CA ALA A 32 4.89 6.48 7.30
C ALA A 32 4.19 7.78 6.86
N MET A 33 3.96 7.97 5.54
CA MET A 33 3.28 9.15 5.02
C MET A 33 1.77 9.13 5.32
N GLN A 34 1.20 10.32 5.53
CA GLN A 34 -0.25 10.48 5.64
C GLN A 34 -0.92 10.32 4.27
N LYS A 35 -2.14 9.76 4.28
CA LYS A 35 -2.98 9.72 3.08
C LYS A 35 -3.42 11.15 2.71
N ALA A 36 -3.29 11.50 1.43
CA ALA A 36 -3.84 12.75 0.89
C ALA A 36 -5.37 12.79 1.07
N ARG A 37 -5.91 14.00 1.21
CA ARG A 37 -7.36 14.24 1.36
C ARG A 37 -7.73 15.61 0.78
N TYR A 38 -9.00 15.77 0.44
CA TYR A 38 -9.58 17.08 0.17
C TYR A 38 -9.85 17.79 1.50
N ASP A 39 -9.42 19.04 1.58
CA ASP A 39 -9.59 19.90 2.75
C ASP A 39 -9.96 21.30 2.27
N SER A 40 -10.75 22.05 3.05
CA SER A 40 -11.09 23.44 2.71
C SER A 40 -9.91 24.38 2.94
N LYS A 41 -8.91 23.94 3.72
CA LYS A 41 -7.69 24.69 3.99
C LYS A 41 -6.54 24.17 3.13
N CYS A 42 -5.76 25.09 2.56
CA CYS A 42 -4.53 24.74 1.88
C CYS A 42 -3.44 24.45 2.93
N LEU A 43 -3.13 23.17 3.13
CA LEU A 43 -2.07 22.71 4.04
C LEU A 43 -0.78 22.33 3.29
N GLY A 44 -0.75 22.53 1.97
CA GLY A 44 0.29 22.01 1.08
C GLY A 44 0.13 20.53 0.75
N HIS A 45 1.00 20.05 -0.13
CA HIS A 45 1.05 18.65 -0.57
C HIS A 45 2.46 18.11 -0.42
N PHE A 46 2.73 17.51 0.75
CA PHE A 46 4.05 17.01 1.13
C PHE A 46 4.68 16.09 0.08
N GLY A 47 3.95 15.08 -0.38
CA GLY A 47 4.46 14.11 -1.37
C GLY A 47 4.75 14.69 -2.76
N LEU A 48 4.31 15.93 -3.04
CA LEU A 48 4.62 16.65 -4.28
C LEU A 48 5.61 17.80 -4.04
N GLY A 49 5.94 18.12 -2.78
CA GLY A 49 6.77 19.27 -2.44
C GLY A 49 6.14 20.63 -2.79
N LEU A 50 4.81 20.74 -2.75
CA LEU A 50 4.08 21.96 -3.12
C LEU A 50 3.42 22.62 -1.91
N GLU A 51 3.51 23.94 -1.78
CA GLU A 51 2.81 24.72 -0.74
C GLU A 51 1.32 24.91 -1.07
N GLU A 52 1.00 25.02 -2.36
CA GLU A 52 -0.36 25.16 -2.84
C GLU A 52 -0.64 24.13 -3.93
N TYR A 53 -1.65 23.29 -3.71
CA TYR A 53 -2.06 22.28 -4.66
C TYR A 53 -3.55 21.97 -4.53
N LEU A 54 -4.22 21.85 -5.67
CA LEU A 54 -5.60 21.39 -5.76
C LEU A 54 -5.82 20.62 -7.07
N HIS A 55 -6.86 19.79 -7.09
CA HIS A 55 -7.29 19.12 -8.32
C HIS A 55 -8.21 20.02 -9.16
N PHE A 56 -7.89 20.17 -10.45
CA PHE A 56 -8.63 21.01 -11.39
C PHE A 56 -8.94 20.35 -12.74
N THR A 57 -8.09 19.42 -13.18
CA THR A 57 -8.05 18.97 -14.58
C THR A 57 -9.05 17.88 -14.96
N SER A 58 -9.85 17.35 -14.03
CA SER A 58 -10.73 16.19 -14.27
C SER A 58 -12.16 16.33 -13.71
N PRO A 59 -12.90 17.43 -14.03
CA PRO A 59 -14.25 17.68 -13.49
C PRO A 59 -15.32 16.64 -13.89
N ILE A 60 -15.07 15.84 -14.93
CA ILE A 60 -15.99 14.77 -15.36
C ILE A 60 -16.02 13.61 -14.36
N ARG A 61 -14.89 13.30 -13.73
CA ARG A 61 -14.72 12.08 -12.89
C ARG A 61 -14.32 12.37 -11.44
N ARG A 62 -14.18 13.65 -11.07
CA ARG A 62 -13.88 14.09 -9.71
C ARG A 62 -14.73 15.30 -9.36
N TYR A 63 -15.57 15.15 -8.33
CA TYR A 63 -16.46 16.22 -7.88
C TYR A 63 -15.70 17.45 -7.32
N PRO A 64 -14.55 17.32 -6.63
CA PRO A 64 -13.75 18.46 -6.22
C PRO A 64 -13.34 19.37 -7.38
N ASP A 65 -12.87 18.82 -8.50
CA ASP A 65 -12.52 19.60 -9.69
C ASP A 65 -13.74 20.40 -10.21
N LEU A 66 -14.94 19.80 -10.22
CA LEU A 66 -16.17 20.51 -10.62
C LEU A 66 -16.48 21.69 -9.69
N ILE A 67 -16.27 21.52 -8.38
CA ILE A 67 -16.42 22.61 -7.40
C ILE A 67 -15.43 23.73 -7.72
N VAL A 68 -14.16 23.42 -7.95
CA VAL A 68 -13.14 24.43 -8.29
C VAL A 68 -13.51 25.19 -9.55
N HIS A 69 -13.97 24.50 -10.61
CA HIS A 69 -14.45 25.15 -11.84
C HIS A 69 -15.60 26.13 -11.57
N ARG A 70 -16.55 25.75 -10.70
CA ARG A 70 -17.69 26.61 -10.31
C ARG A 70 -17.25 27.82 -9.49
N MET A 71 -16.34 27.62 -8.53
CA MET A 71 -15.81 28.71 -7.71
C MET A 71 -15.00 29.70 -8.55
N LEU A 72 -14.16 29.17 -9.46
CA LEU A 72 -13.40 29.98 -10.41
C LEU A 72 -14.33 30.82 -11.28
N ARG A 73 -15.38 30.20 -11.86
CA ARG A 73 -16.39 30.93 -12.64
C ARG A 73 -17.04 32.05 -11.83
N LYS A 74 -17.54 31.71 -10.65
CA LYS A 74 -18.30 32.63 -9.80
C LYS A 74 -17.49 33.84 -9.31
N TYR A 75 -16.27 33.61 -8.85
CA TYR A 75 -15.47 34.65 -8.19
C TYR A 75 -14.53 35.39 -9.12
N ILE A 76 -14.00 34.72 -10.17
CA ILE A 76 -13.05 35.34 -11.09
C ILE A 76 -13.75 35.89 -12.34
N PHE A 77 -14.66 35.14 -12.95
CA PHE A 77 -15.29 35.54 -14.21
C PHE A 77 -16.56 36.36 -13.99
N ASP A 78 -17.44 35.90 -13.10
CA ASP A 78 -18.71 36.58 -12.80
C ASP A 78 -18.55 37.66 -11.70
N GLN A 79 -17.35 37.76 -11.10
CA GLN A 79 -16.95 38.78 -10.11
C GLN A 79 -17.93 38.94 -8.93
N CYS A 80 -18.44 37.83 -8.39
CA CYS A 80 -19.29 37.86 -7.21
C CYS A 80 -18.50 38.33 -5.97
N VAL A 81 -18.85 39.50 -5.42
CA VAL A 81 -18.20 40.10 -4.24
C VAL A 81 -19.06 40.07 -2.97
N ASP A 82 -20.18 39.32 -2.99
CA ASP A 82 -21.06 39.20 -1.84
C ASP A 82 -20.38 38.41 -0.70
N VAL A 83 -20.06 39.12 0.38
CA VAL A 83 -19.39 38.58 1.57
C VAL A 83 -20.20 37.46 2.23
N ASN A 84 -21.54 37.57 2.26
CA ASN A 84 -22.36 36.52 2.85
C ASN A 84 -22.30 35.25 2.00
N GLN A 85 -22.27 35.40 0.68
CA GLN A 85 -22.15 34.28 -0.23
C GLN A 85 -20.78 33.59 -0.14
N ILE A 86 -19.69 34.35 0.00
CA ILE A 86 -18.34 33.81 0.19
C ILE A 86 -18.30 32.95 1.45
N LYS A 87 -18.74 33.49 2.60
CA LYS A 87 -18.79 32.74 3.87
C LYS A 87 -19.64 31.48 3.78
N ASN A 88 -20.79 31.55 3.11
CA ASN A 88 -21.66 30.40 2.91
C ASN A 88 -20.99 29.31 2.06
N ASP A 89 -20.18 29.69 1.07
CA ASP A 89 -19.46 28.72 0.25
C ASP A 89 -18.26 28.12 1.00
N GLU A 90 -17.54 28.90 1.81
CA GLU A 90 -16.47 28.40 2.69
C GLU A 90 -16.98 27.30 3.63
N ILE A 91 -18.14 27.51 4.28
CA ILE A 91 -18.78 26.50 5.14
C ILE A 91 -19.14 25.24 4.35
N LYS A 92 -19.59 25.39 3.09
CA LYS A 92 -19.88 24.23 2.23
C LYS A 92 -18.62 23.50 1.81
N MET A 93 -17.50 24.20 1.60
CA MET A 93 -16.24 23.58 1.18
C MET A 93 -15.72 22.60 2.23
N GLU A 94 -15.85 22.93 3.52
CA GLU A 94 -15.47 22.03 4.61
C GLU A 94 -16.25 20.72 4.54
N LYS A 95 -17.57 20.81 4.39
CA LYS A 95 -18.43 19.62 4.21
C LYS A 95 -18.06 18.81 2.97
N PHE A 96 -17.85 19.47 1.82
CA PHE A 96 -17.49 18.78 0.59
C PHE A 96 -16.12 18.10 0.66
N GLY A 97 -15.14 18.69 1.34
CA GLY A 97 -13.82 18.09 1.54
C GLY A 97 -13.92 16.75 2.25
N ILE A 98 -14.71 16.68 3.33
CA ILE A 98 -14.96 15.44 4.08
C ILE A 98 -15.66 14.40 3.19
N GLU A 99 -16.81 14.76 2.60
CA GLU A 99 -17.63 13.82 1.81
C GLU A 99 -16.88 13.24 0.60
N THR A 100 -16.10 14.08 -0.09
CA THR A 100 -15.34 13.65 -1.28
C THR A 100 -14.14 12.79 -0.92
N SER A 101 -13.46 13.08 0.19
CA SER A 101 -12.38 12.24 0.72
C SER A 101 -12.90 10.87 1.17
N ASP A 102 -14.05 10.83 1.85
CA ASP A 102 -14.70 9.58 2.23
C ASP A 102 -15.09 8.75 1.01
N ARG A 103 -15.65 9.41 -0.01
CA ARG A 103 -16.03 8.73 -1.25
C ARG A 103 -14.83 8.19 -2.03
N GLU A 104 -13.72 8.91 -2.05
CA GLU A 104 -12.46 8.47 -2.67
C GLU A 104 -11.90 7.21 -1.97
N ARG A 105 -11.91 7.21 -0.63
CA ARG A 105 -11.52 6.02 0.15
C ARG A 105 -12.41 4.83 -0.16
N ALA A 106 -13.73 5.02 -0.10
CA ALA A 106 -14.70 3.95 -0.39
C ALA A 106 -14.55 3.41 -1.83
N SER A 107 -14.28 4.29 -2.80
CA SER A 107 -14.02 3.87 -4.20
C SER A 107 -12.75 3.03 -4.31
N THR A 108 -11.68 3.44 -3.63
CA THR A 108 -10.39 2.73 -3.64
C THR A 108 -10.51 1.36 -2.96
N GLU A 109 -11.26 1.29 -1.86
CA GLU A 109 -11.52 0.03 -1.15
C GLU A 109 -12.32 -0.95 -2.01
N ALA A 110 -13.36 -0.47 -2.71
CA ALA A 110 -14.13 -1.30 -3.63
C ALA A 110 -13.30 -1.79 -4.83
N GLU A 111 -12.41 -0.94 -5.37
CA GLU A 111 -11.49 -1.34 -6.44
C GLU A 111 -10.54 -2.45 -5.99
N ARG A 112 -9.93 -2.29 -4.80
CA ARG A 112 -9.05 -3.32 -4.21
C ARG A 112 -9.77 -4.64 -3.98
N ASP A 113 -10.99 -4.59 -3.45
CA ASP A 113 -11.78 -5.80 -3.20
C ASP A 113 -12.06 -6.60 -4.49
N VAL A 114 -12.37 -5.90 -5.58
CA VAL A 114 -12.55 -6.53 -6.90
C VAL A 114 -11.22 -7.04 -7.45
N GLU A 115 -10.12 -6.30 -7.26
CA GLU A 115 -8.79 -6.73 -7.68
C GLU A 115 -8.36 -8.00 -6.96
N ASP A 116 -8.54 -8.07 -5.63
CA ASP A 116 -8.21 -9.25 -4.81
C ASP A 116 -9.05 -10.46 -5.22
N MET A 117 -10.36 -10.28 -5.42
CA MET A 117 -11.25 -11.31 -5.98
C MET A 117 -10.73 -11.83 -7.34
N LYS A 118 -10.32 -10.93 -8.23
CA LYS A 118 -9.84 -11.29 -9.58
C LYS A 118 -8.45 -11.92 -9.58
N LYS A 119 -7.57 -11.50 -8.67
CA LYS A 119 -6.28 -12.15 -8.42
C LYS A 119 -6.50 -13.57 -7.90
N ALA A 120 -7.44 -13.77 -6.98
CA ALA A 120 -7.78 -15.10 -6.47
C ALA A 120 -8.31 -16.01 -7.60
N GLU A 121 -9.28 -15.54 -8.39
CA GLU A 121 -9.79 -16.25 -9.58
C GLU A 121 -8.67 -16.60 -10.58
N PHE A 122 -7.72 -15.69 -10.79
CA PHE A 122 -6.58 -15.95 -11.66
C PHE A 122 -5.67 -17.07 -11.12
N MET A 123 -5.56 -17.23 -9.80
CA MET A 123 -4.67 -18.21 -9.15
C MET A 123 -5.31 -19.60 -8.95
N GLU A 124 -6.64 -19.74 -8.99
CA GLU A 124 -7.34 -21.03 -8.80
C GLU A 124 -6.79 -22.16 -9.67
N ASN A 125 -6.52 -21.89 -10.96
CA ASN A 125 -5.98 -22.88 -11.90
C ASN A 125 -4.46 -23.12 -11.77
N LYS A 126 -3.81 -22.54 -10.74
CA LYS A 126 -2.36 -22.62 -10.51
C LYS A 126 -2.01 -23.29 -9.19
N ILE A 127 -3.00 -23.84 -8.49
CA ILE A 127 -2.80 -24.51 -7.21
C ILE A 127 -1.78 -25.65 -7.36
N GLY A 128 -0.83 -25.71 -6.42
CA GLY A 128 0.27 -26.66 -6.45
C GLY A 128 1.51 -26.20 -7.21
N LEU A 129 1.46 -25.08 -7.95
CA LEU A 129 2.65 -24.49 -8.56
C LEU A 129 3.48 -23.71 -7.53
N SER A 130 4.76 -23.54 -7.84
CA SER A 130 5.70 -22.77 -7.02
C SER A 130 6.11 -21.49 -7.72
N PHE A 131 6.25 -20.43 -6.94
CA PHE A 131 6.55 -19.08 -7.39
C PHE A 131 7.66 -18.48 -6.52
N ASP A 132 8.50 -17.68 -7.16
CA ASP A 132 9.41 -16.79 -6.45
C ASP A 132 8.67 -15.47 -6.20
N GLY A 133 8.82 -14.93 -4.99
CA GLY A 133 8.17 -13.71 -4.57
C GLY A 133 8.93 -13.03 -3.45
N VAL A 134 8.45 -11.87 -3.05
CA VAL A 134 9.08 -11.02 -2.04
C VAL A 134 8.11 -10.84 -0.88
N ILE A 135 8.59 -10.93 0.36
CA ILE A 135 7.78 -10.64 1.53
C ILE A 135 7.39 -9.15 1.52
N SER A 136 6.11 -8.86 1.33
CA SER A 136 5.52 -7.51 1.21
C SER A 136 4.98 -6.98 2.53
N SER A 137 4.61 -7.86 3.46
CA SER A 137 4.10 -7.47 4.78
C SER A 137 4.28 -8.60 5.78
N ILE A 138 4.45 -8.25 7.05
CA ILE A 138 4.59 -9.21 8.15
C ILE A 138 3.56 -8.86 9.22
N THR A 139 2.85 -9.87 9.72
CA THR A 139 1.85 -9.75 10.78
C THR A 139 2.12 -10.80 11.86
N LYS A 140 1.36 -10.72 12.96
CA LYS A 140 1.44 -11.69 14.06
C LYS A 140 1.07 -13.12 13.67
N PHE A 141 0.30 -13.30 12.60
CA PHE A 141 -0.23 -14.60 12.18
C PHE A 141 0.44 -15.14 10.91
N GLY A 142 1.40 -14.42 10.33
CA GLY A 142 2.09 -14.85 9.12
C GLY A 142 2.71 -13.67 8.38
N PHE A 143 2.96 -13.88 7.10
CA PHE A 143 3.48 -12.83 6.23
C PHE A 143 2.90 -12.95 4.83
N TYR A 144 2.77 -11.83 4.16
CA TYR A 144 2.31 -11.75 2.78
C TYR A 144 3.50 -11.82 1.83
N VAL A 145 3.32 -12.57 0.75
CA VAL A 145 4.31 -12.71 -0.33
C VAL A 145 3.68 -12.15 -1.60
N GLU A 146 4.32 -11.12 -2.14
CA GLU A 146 3.98 -10.51 -3.41
C GLU A 146 4.80 -11.16 -4.53
N LEU A 147 4.09 -11.60 -5.57
CA LEU A 147 4.67 -12.16 -6.78
C LEU A 147 5.00 -11.04 -7.80
N PRO A 148 5.90 -11.28 -8.77
CA PRO A 148 6.25 -10.29 -9.81
C PRO A 148 5.06 -9.77 -10.63
N ASN A 149 3.94 -10.48 -10.64
CA ASN A 149 2.71 -10.09 -11.31
C ASN A 149 1.71 -9.39 -10.36
N THR A 150 2.15 -8.84 -9.22
CA THR A 150 1.36 -8.09 -8.22
C THR A 150 0.33 -8.91 -7.44
N VAL A 151 0.32 -10.23 -7.65
CA VAL A 151 -0.50 -11.14 -6.84
C VAL A 151 0.12 -11.25 -5.46
N GLU A 152 -0.66 -10.98 -4.43
CA GLU A 152 -0.26 -11.12 -3.04
C GLU A 152 -1.00 -12.28 -2.40
N GLY A 153 -0.31 -13.06 -1.56
CA GLY A 153 -0.94 -14.16 -0.82
C GLY A 153 -0.29 -14.38 0.54
N LEU A 154 -1.03 -15.01 1.45
CA LEU A 154 -0.66 -15.17 2.83
C LEU A 154 0.09 -16.50 3.05
N VAL A 155 1.27 -16.43 3.67
CA VAL A 155 1.88 -17.58 4.33
C VAL A 155 1.51 -17.54 5.80
N HIS A 156 0.55 -18.36 6.20
CA HIS A 156 0.12 -18.44 7.60
C HIS A 156 1.19 -19.13 8.46
N VAL A 157 1.44 -18.63 9.67
CA VAL A 157 2.46 -19.17 10.60
C VAL A 157 2.26 -20.66 10.91
N GLN A 158 1.02 -21.13 10.91
CA GLN A 158 0.68 -22.55 11.11
C GLN A 158 1.19 -23.48 9.99
N THR A 159 1.42 -22.94 8.78
CA THR A 159 2.01 -23.71 7.67
C THR A 159 3.52 -23.90 7.85
N LEU A 160 4.15 -23.10 8.72
CA LEU A 160 5.57 -23.18 9.07
C LEU A 160 5.76 -24.26 10.14
N SER A 161 5.78 -25.51 9.71
CA SER A 161 5.90 -26.67 10.61
C SER A 161 7.31 -26.91 11.17
N ASP A 162 8.29 -26.08 10.83
CA ASP A 162 9.69 -26.26 11.22
C ASP A 162 10.04 -25.66 12.58
N ASP A 163 9.28 -24.67 13.06
CA ASP A 163 9.58 -23.92 14.27
C ASP A 163 8.37 -23.22 14.89
N TYR A 164 8.55 -22.67 16.10
CA TYR A 164 7.66 -21.69 16.69
C TYR A 164 8.17 -20.27 16.37
N TYR A 165 7.37 -19.45 15.70
CA TYR A 165 7.78 -18.12 15.25
C TYR A 165 7.19 -17.02 16.14
N HIS A 166 8.06 -16.13 16.62
CA HIS A 166 7.69 -14.94 17.37
C HIS A 166 7.72 -13.71 16.46
N TYR A 167 6.67 -12.88 16.55
CA TYR A 167 6.61 -11.61 15.83
C TYR A 167 7.27 -10.51 16.66
N ASP A 168 8.32 -9.89 16.09
CA ASP A 168 8.95 -8.69 16.63
C ASP A 168 8.41 -7.45 15.92
N GLU A 169 7.59 -6.69 16.64
CA GLU A 169 6.95 -5.46 16.15
C GLU A 169 7.94 -4.33 15.91
N SER A 170 9.07 -4.31 16.62
CA SER A 170 10.08 -3.24 16.50
C SER A 170 10.92 -3.38 15.23
N THR A 171 11.19 -4.61 14.81
CA THR A 171 11.99 -4.91 13.62
C THR A 171 11.14 -5.34 12.42
N LEU A 172 9.84 -5.55 12.62
CA LEU A 172 8.89 -6.09 11.64
C LEU A 172 9.37 -7.45 11.09
N GLN A 173 9.66 -8.39 11.99
CA GLN A 173 10.22 -9.71 11.64
C GLN A 173 9.46 -10.84 12.32
N LEU A 174 9.50 -12.02 11.70
CA LEU A 174 9.12 -13.29 12.33
C LEU A 174 10.38 -14.12 12.56
N ILE A 175 10.65 -14.47 13.81
CA ILE A 175 11.87 -15.14 14.25
C ILE A 175 11.52 -16.51 14.83
N GLY A 176 12.07 -17.57 14.26
CA GLY A 176 11.93 -18.93 14.75
C GLY A 176 12.76 -19.17 16.02
N GLU A 177 12.11 -19.69 17.07
CA GLU A 177 12.69 -19.87 18.40
C GLU A 177 13.83 -20.89 18.43
N ARG A 178 13.69 -22.02 17.72
CA ARG A 178 14.67 -23.12 17.75
C ARG A 178 15.66 -23.07 16.60
N THR A 179 15.19 -22.70 15.41
CA THR A 179 15.97 -22.69 14.16
C THR A 179 16.71 -21.38 13.95
N GLY A 180 16.27 -20.29 14.58
CA GLY A 180 16.75 -18.94 14.31
C GLY A 180 16.42 -18.46 12.90
N THR A 181 15.47 -19.11 12.20
CA THR A 181 15.04 -18.67 10.87
C THR A 181 14.33 -17.33 11.00
N ILE A 182 14.74 -16.34 10.21
CA ILE A 182 14.15 -15.01 10.20
C ILE A 182 13.44 -14.79 8.86
N TYR A 183 12.18 -14.35 8.94
CA TYR A 183 11.44 -13.79 7.81
C TYR A 183 11.31 -12.28 8.02
N ARG A 184 11.75 -11.50 7.04
CA ARG A 184 11.76 -10.02 7.09
C ARG A 184 11.17 -9.42 5.82
N LEU A 185 10.68 -8.18 5.93
CA LEU A 185 10.18 -7.40 4.80
C LEU A 185 11.25 -7.30 3.69
N GLY A 186 10.84 -7.46 2.43
CA GLY A 186 11.73 -7.43 1.26
C GLY A 186 12.55 -8.69 1.01
N GLN A 187 12.45 -9.70 1.87
CA GLN A 187 13.15 -10.96 1.65
C GLN A 187 12.54 -11.74 0.48
N GLU A 188 13.39 -12.20 -0.44
CA GLU A 188 13.00 -13.14 -1.47
C GLU A 188 12.74 -14.52 -0.88
N VAL A 189 11.59 -15.09 -1.22
CA VAL A 189 11.16 -16.41 -0.78
C VAL A 189 10.53 -17.17 -1.93
N ARG A 190 10.66 -18.50 -1.87
CA ARG A 190 9.95 -19.39 -2.78
C ARG A 190 8.74 -19.98 -2.06
N VAL A 191 7.58 -19.80 -2.67
CA VAL A 191 6.30 -20.24 -2.12
C VAL A 191 5.61 -21.22 -3.05
N LYS A 192 4.78 -22.08 -2.49
CA LYS A 192 3.88 -22.97 -3.23
C LYS A 192 2.45 -22.52 -2.96
N LEU A 193 1.65 -22.36 -4.02
CA LEU A 193 0.23 -22.06 -3.90
C LEU A 193 -0.50 -23.28 -3.32
N ILE A 194 -1.12 -23.12 -2.16
CA ILE A 194 -1.86 -24.18 -1.48
C ILE A 194 -3.36 -24.06 -1.68
N ASP A 195 -3.89 -22.84 -1.68
CA ASP A 195 -5.29 -22.56 -1.91
C ASP A 195 -5.47 -21.18 -2.56
N ALA A 196 -6.50 -21.03 -3.36
CA ALA A 196 -6.95 -19.75 -3.91
C ALA A 196 -8.47 -19.82 -4.01
N ASN A 197 -9.14 -18.81 -3.47
CA ASN A 197 -10.59 -18.82 -3.36
C ASN A 197 -11.17 -17.48 -3.79
N LYS A 198 -11.85 -17.49 -4.96
CA LYS A 198 -12.52 -16.31 -5.50
C LYS A 198 -13.62 -15.75 -4.61
N GLU A 199 -14.37 -16.58 -3.87
CA GLU A 199 -15.47 -16.08 -3.02
C GLU A 199 -14.96 -15.42 -1.73
N LYS A 200 -13.83 -15.90 -1.21
CA LYS A 200 -13.20 -15.36 0.00
C LYS A 200 -12.19 -14.25 -0.28
N HIS A 201 -11.82 -14.05 -1.55
CA HIS A 201 -10.79 -13.13 -1.99
C HIS A 201 -9.42 -13.47 -1.36
N THR A 202 -9.16 -14.77 -1.12
CA THR A 202 -7.95 -15.24 -0.44
C THR A 202 -7.04 -16.04 -1.36
N ILE A 203 -5.74 -15.89 -1.15
CA ILE A 203 -4.68 -16.67 -1.79
C ILE A 203 -3.74 -17.09 -0.68
N ASP A 204 -3.58 -18.39 -0.50
CA ASP A 204 -2.78 -18.96 0.57
C ASP A 204 -1.54 -19.66 -0.02
N PHE A 205 -0.41 -19.34 0.57
CA PHE A 205 0.89 -19.89 0.22
C PHE A 205 1.47 -20.72 1.37
N ALA A 206 2.36 -21.65 1.03
CA ALA A 206 3.25 -22.29 1.98
C ALA A 206 4.70 -22.10 1.54
N ILE A 207 5.62 -21.93 2.50
CA ILE A 207 7.05 -21.85 2.20
C ILE A 207 7.52 -23.15 1.54
N PHE A 208 8.18 -23.01 0.39
CA PHE A 208 8.70 -24.13 -0.38
C PHE A 208 10.23 -24.13 -0.34
N LYS A 209 10.80 -24.94 0.56
CA LYS A 209 12.22 -25.25 0.57
C LYS A 209 12.44 -26.46 -0.34
N GLU A 210 13.10 -26.29 -1.50
CA GLU A 210 13.59 -27.45 -2.25
C GLU A 210 14.48 -28.26 -1.31
N LYS A 211 14.13 -29.53 -1.07
CA LYS A 211 15.02 -30.44 -0.36
C LYS A 211 16.30 -30.49 -1.19
N LYS A 212 17.40 -29.89 -0.71
CA LYS A 212 18.74 -30.20 -1.20
C LYS A 212 18.83 -31.73 -1.22
N LYS A 213 18.78 -32.36 -2.39
CA LYS A 213 19.16 -33.75 -2.52
C LYS A 213 20.56 -33.81 -1.92
N LYS A 214 20.71 -34.47 -0.76
CA LYS A 214 22.03 -34.84 -0.25
C LYS A 214 22.74 -35.42 -1.47
N LYS A 215 23.83 -34.82 -1.92
CA LYS A 215 24.76 -35.51 -2.82
C LYS A 215 25.11 -36.78 -2.06
N GLN A 216 24.50 -37.88 -2.47
CA GLN A 216 24.88 -39.21 -2.07
C GLN A 216 26.26 -39.36 -2.71
N ALA A 217 27.30 -39.04 -1.93
CA ALA A 217 28.66 -39.40 -2.27
C ALA A 217 28.68 -40.93 -2.27
N TRP A 218 28.58 -41.50 -3.46
CA TRP A 218 28.91 -42.89 -3.69
C TRP A 218 30.40 -42.92 -4.06
N ILE A 219 31.14 -43.58 -3.17
CA ILE A 219 32.56 -43.98 -3.21
C ILE A 219 33.56 -42.84 -2.97
#